data_AF-A0A8J8H3I1-F1
#
_entry.id   AF-A0A8J8H3I1-F1
#
_cell.length_a   1.000
_cell.length_b   1.000
_cell.length_c   1.000
_cell.angle_alpha   90.00
_cell.angle_beta   90.00
_cell.angle_gamma   90.00
#
_symmetry.space_group_name_H-M   'P 1'
#
loop_
_entity.id
_entity.type
_entity.pdbx_description
1 polymer ?
#
loop_
_entity_poly.entity_id
_entity_poly.type
_entity_poly.pdbx_seq_one_letter_code
_entity_poly.pdbx_strand_id
1 'polypeptide(L)'
;MPILQKSGEVAWVYRHFPIDQLHSKARKEAEAAECAGELGGNTAFWAYLDRIFEITPSNDGLDPARLPEIADYLELDKAEFNKCLNSGKYAKRVADDLAGGADIGVRGTPFSVVIAKDGRKTTINGAQPYAEVKSIIDAALSGK
;
A
#
# COMPACT_ATOMS: atom_id res chain seq x y z
N MET A 1 10.19 -8.92 -0.17
CA MET A 1 9.64 -9.05 -1.54
C MET A 1 8.54 -8.00 -1.70
N PRO A 2 8.26 -7.46 -2.90
CA PRO A 2 7.12 -6.56 -3.06
C PRO A 2 5.82 -7.29 -2.75
N ILE A 3 4.88 -6.60 -2.08
CA ILE A 3 3.52 -7.12 -1.92
C ILE A 3 2.87 -7.10 -3.30
N LEU A 4 2.65 -8.29 -3.83
CA LEU A 4 2.20 -8.51 -5.19
C LEU A 4 0.91 -9.34 -5.17
N GLN A 5 -0.17 -8.79 -5.73
CA GLN A 5 -1.34 -9.56 -6.09
C GLN A 5 -1.38 -9.75 -7.60
N LYS A 6 -1.65 -10.98 -8.06
CA LYS A 6 -1.93 -11.25 -9.47
C LYS A 6 -3.39 -11.62 -9.60
N SER A 7 -4.12 -10.90 -10.46
CA SER A 7 -5.49 -11.24 -10.84
C SER A 7 -5.65 -10.98 -12.33
N GLY A 8 -5.99 -12.03 -13.08
CA GLY A 8 -6.07 -11.96 -14.54
C GLY A 8 -4.74 -11.50 -15.17
N GLU A 9 -4.80 -10.44 -15.96
CA GLU A 9 -3.69 -9.94 -16.77
C GLU A 9 -2.80 -8.91 -16.06
N VAL A 10 -3.15 -8.52 -14.82
CA VAL A 10 -2.47 -7.44 -14.09
C VAL A 10 -1.80 -7.96 -12.82
N ALA A 11 -0.55 -7.52 -12.64
CA ALA A 11 0.22 -7.65 -11.42
C ALA A 11 0.12 -6.32 -10.64
N TRP A 12 -0.51 -6.35 -9.46
CA TRP A 12 -0.67 -5.18 -8.60
C TRP A 12 0.37 -5.19 -7.49
N VAL A 13 1.21 -4.15 -7.47
CA VAL A 13 2.18 -3.90 -6.42
C VAL A 13 1.78 -2.68 -5.59
N TYR A 14 1.80 -2.81 -4.27
CA TYR A 14 1.65 -1.68 -3.34
C TYR A 14 3.02 -1.12 -2.95
N ARG A 15 3.14 0.21 -2.87
CA ARG A 15 4.33 0.90 -2.34
C ARG A 15 3.90 2.01 -1.40
N HIS A 16 4.47 2.03 -0.21
CA HIS A 16 4.15 3.01 0.82
C HIS A 16 4.68 4.40 0.44
N PHE A 17 3.83 5.42 0.59
CA PHE A 17 4.22 6.81 0.41
C PHE A 17 3.58 7.70 1.51
N PRO A 18 3.93 7.48 2.80
CA PRO A 18 3.39 8.27 3.89
C PRO A 18 3.84 9.74 3.77
N ILE A 19 2.88 10.67 3.81
CA ILE A 19 3.12 12.12 3.72
C ILE A 19 3.11 12.69 5.14
N ASP A 20 4.19 12.50 5.89
CA ASP A 20 4.26 12.81 7.34
C ASP A 20 3.82 14.21 7.72
N GLN A 21 4.11 15.20 6.86
CA GLN A 21 3.77 16.61 7.10
C GLN A 21 2.25 16.83 7.18
N LEU A 22 1.46 15.95 6.56
CA LEU A 22 0.00 15.98 6.58
C LEU A 22 -0.59 14.87 7.47
N HIS A 23 0.10 13.73 7.55
CA HIS A 23 -0.39 12.50 8.17
C HIS A 23 0.71 11.84 9.01
N SER A 24 0.86 12.31 10.25
CA SER A 24 1.93 11.89 11.15
C SER A 24 1.86 10.40 11.51
N LYS A 25 0.66 9.78 11.43
CA LYS A 25 0.43 8.37 11.75
C LYS A 25 0.63 7.43 10.57
N ALA A 26 0.68 7.95 9.34
CA ALA A 26 0.72 7.16 8.12
C ALA A 26 1.93 6.21 8.04
N ARG A 27 3.09 6.58 8.60
CA ARG A 27 4.24 5.66 8.67
C ARG A 27 3.93 4.43 9.49
N LYS A 28 3.21 4.60 10.61
CA LYS A 28 2.90 3.49 11.50
C LYS A 28 1.83 2.58 10.93
N GLU A 29 0.85 3.15 10.25
CA GLU A 29 -0.13 2.41 9.44
C GLU A 29 0.56 1.59 8.33
N ALA A 30 1.56 2.15 7.66
CA ALA A 30 2.35 1.47 6.64
C ALA A 30 3.16 0.28 7.21
N GLU A 31 3.87 0.48 8.33
CA GLU A 31 4.56 -0.60 9.05
C GLU A 31 3.60 -1.69 9.51
N ALA A 32 2.41 -1.31 9.97
CA ALA A 32 1.37 -2.23 10.43
C ALA A 32 0.86 -3.13 9.29
N ALA A 33 0.64 -2.59 8.09
CA ALA A 33 0.29 -3.39 6.92
C ALA A 33 1.37 -4.42 6.59
N GLU A 34 2.65 -4.05 6.64
CA GLU A 34 3.76 -4.98 6.43
C GLU A 34 3.83 -6.06 7.52
N CYS A 35 3.58 -5.72 8.79
CA CYS A 35 3.48 -6.70 9.88
C CYS A 35 2.33 -7.69 9.66
N ALA A 36 1.18 -7.24 9.18
CA ALA A 36 0.10 -8.14 8.80
C ALA A 36 0.52 -9.08 7.64
N GLY A 37 1.24 -8.52 6.65
CA GLY A 37 1.85 -9.29 5.57
C GLY A 37 2.88 -10.32 6.03
N GLU A 38 3.65 -10.04 7.10
CA GLU A 38 4.57 -11.01 7.70
C GLU A 38 3.83 -12.22 8.28
N LEU A 39 2.73 -11.97 8.98
CA LEU A 39 2.00 -13.01 9.71
C LEU A 39 1.09 -13.86 8.82
N GLY A 40 0.51 -13.27 7.77
CA GLY A 40 -0.47 -13.96 6.91
C GLY A 40 -0.22 -13.83 5.41
N GLY A 41 0.96 -13.39 4.99
CA GLY A 41 1.32 -13.23 3.59
C GLY A 41 0.55 -12.14 2.87
N ASN A 42 0.56 -12.18 1.54
CA ASN A 42 -0.08 -11.13 0.72
C ASN A 42 -1.59 -11.02 1.00
N THR A 43 -2.28 -12.13 1.27
CA THR A 43 -3.72 -12.12 1.61
C THR A 43 -3.98 -11.24 2.83
N ALA A 44 -3.20 -11.41 3.90
CA ALA A 44 -3.35 -10.61 5.12
C ALA A 44 -2.93 -9.15 4.90
N PHE A 45 -1.87 -8.88 4.13
CA PHE A 45 -1.50 -7.50 3.80
C PHE A 45 -2.63 -6.74 3.12
N TRP A 46 -3.22 -7.32 2.08
CA TRP A 46 -4.29 -6.67 1.32
C TRP A 46 -5.56 -6.53 2.16
N ALA A 47 -5.96 -7.57 2.89
CA ALA A 47 -7.12 -7.49 3.79
C ALA A 47 -6.92 -6.44 4.90
N TYR A 48 -5.68 -6.29 5.41
CA TYR A 48 -5.34 -5.28 6.41
C TYR A 48 -5.44 -3.87 5.85
N LEU A 49 -4.92 -3.63 4.64
CA LEU A 49 -5.08 -2.36 3.95
C LEU A 49 -6.55 -2.03 3.66
N ASP A 50 -7.31 -3.00 3.13
CA ASP A 50 -8.73 -2.83 2.86
C ASP A 50 -9.47 -2.40 4.14
N ARG A 51 -9.16 -3.06 5.27
CA ARG A 51 -9.76 -2.74 6.55
C ARG A 51 -9.35 -1.35 7.07
N ILE A 52 -8.10 -0.93 6.88
CA ILE A 52 -7.67 0.45 7.18
C ILE A 52 -8.52 1.44 6.38
N PHE A 53 -8.62 1.27 5.05
CA PHE A 53 -9.36 2.20 4.20
C PHE A 53 -10.86 2.20 4.48
N GLU A 54 -11.43 1.09 4.92
CA GLU A 54 -12.83 0.98 5.29
C GLU A 54 -13.16 1.78 6.56
N ILE A 55 -12.29 1.75 7.57
CA ILE A 55 -12.59 2.32 8.89
C ILE A 55 -11.94 3.68 9.14
N THR A 56 -10.95 4.07 8.34
CA THR A 56 -10.23 5.32 8.57
C THR A 56 -11.20 6.50 8.46
N PRO A 57 -11.24 7.40 9.48
CA PRO A 57 -11.94 8.67 9.36
C PRO A 57 -11.31 9.64 8.35
N SER A 58 -10.26 9.21 7.63
CA SER A 58 -9.40 10.02 6.76
C SER A 58 -8.58 11.06 7.53
N ASN A 59 -7.65 11.74 6.83
CA ASN A 59 -6.90 12.90 7.31
C ASN A 59 -6.21 12.73 8.68
N ASP A 60 -5.37 11.71 8.83
CA ASP A 60 -4.65 11.39 10.09
C ASP A 60 -5.60 11.01 11.26
N GLY A 61 -6.86 10.68 10.96
CA GLY A 61 -7.92 10.45 11.94
C GLY A 61 -7.96 9.06 12.55
N LEU A 62 -7.29 8.06 11.96
CA LEU A 62 -7.25 6.72 12.52
C LEU A 62 -6.48 6.73 13.85
N ASP A 63 -7.01 6.10 14.89
CA ASP A 63 -6.31 5.95 16.16
C ASP A 63 -5.31 4.77 16.05
N PRO A 64 -4.00 4.98 16.31
CA PRO A 64 -3.02 3.90 16.29
C PRO A 64 -3.36 2.70 17.19
N ALA A 65 -4.16 2.89 18.24
CA ALA A 65 -4.65 1.79 19.07
C ALA A 65 -5.53 0.80 18.30
N ARG A 66 -6.11 1.20 17.16
CA ARG A 66 -6.90 0.32 16.29
C ARG A 66 -6.02 -0.64 15.48
N LEU A 67 -4.73 -0.35 15.27
CA LEU A 67 -3.88 -1.15 14.39
C LEU A 67 -3.79 -2.63 14.82
N PRO A 68 -3.60 -2.97 16.10
CA PRO A 68 -3.62 -4.36 16.54
C PRO A 68 -5.03 -4.97 16.55
N GLU A 69 -6.08 -4.17 16.62
CA GLU A 69 -7.46 -4.66 16.51
C GLU A 69 -7.82 -5.07 15.08
N ILE A 70 -7.27 -4.39 14.08
CA ILE A 70 -7.42 -4.79 12.67
C ILE A 70 -6.76 -6.16 12.45
N ALA A 71 -5.57 -6.38 13.02
CA ALA A 71 -4.88 -7.67 12.92
C ALA A 71 -5.71 -8.79 13.56
N ASP A 72 -6.25 -8.54 14.75
CA ASP A 72 -7.13 -9.45 15.49
C ASP A 72 -8.43 -9.75 14.72
N TYR A 73 -9.05 -8.74 14.11
CA TYR A 73 -10.22 -8.90 13.24
C TYR A 73 -9.95 -9.82 12.04
N LEU A 74 -8.71 -9.85 11.55
CA LEU A 74 -8.25 -10.72 10.46
C LEU A 74 -7.70 -12.05 10.96
N GLU A 75 -7.94 -12.40 12.23
CA GLU A 75 -7.49 -13.64 12.87
C GLU A 75 -5.96 -13.81 12.87
N LEU A 76 -5.21 -12.70 12.83
CA LEU A 76 -3.74 -12.71 12.99
C LEU A 76 -3.37 -12.67 14.48
N ASP A 77 -2.23 -13.29 14.83
CA ASP A 77 -1.74 -13.27 16.22
C ASP A 77 -1.40 -11.84 16.66
N LYS A 78 -2.22 -11.31 17.57
CA LYS A 78 -2.10 -9.94 18.08
C LYS A 78 -0.81 -9.69 18.86
N ALA A 79 -0.24 -10.72 19.52
CA ALA A 79 1.00 -10.56 20.29
C ALA A 79 2.20 -10.46 19.35
N GLU A 80 2.30 -11.35 18.36
CA GLU A 80 3.35 -11.28 17.33
C GLU A 80 3.20 -10.04 16.45
N PHE A 81 1.97 -9.62 16.15
CA PHE A 81 1.72 -8.36 15.44
C PHE A 81 2.28 -7.16 16.21
N ASN A 82 1.95 -7.04 17.51
CA ASN A 82 2.43 -5.95 18.34
C ASN A 82 3.97 -5.97 18.47
N LYS A 83 4.57 -7.15 18.59
CA LYS A 83 6.02 -7.31 18.62
C LYS A 83 6.66 -6.84 17.31
N CYS A 84 6.12 -7.23 16.16
CA CYS A 84 6.57 -6.75 14.86
C CYS A 84 6.46 -5.22 14.79
N LEU A 85 5.28 -4.67 15.10
CA LEU A 85 5.02 -3.25 14.98
C LEU A 85 5.90 -2.42 15.93
N ASN A 86 6.01 -2.81 17.20
CA ASN A 86 6.80 -2.08 18.20
C ASN A 86 8.31 -2.12 17.93
N SER A 87 8.80 -3.17 17.26
CA SER A 87 10.21 -3.27 16.88
C SER A 87 10.62 -2.30 15.76
N GLY A 88 9.66 -1.74 15.01
CA GLY A 88 9.95 -0.92 13.84
C GLY A 88 10.60 -1.70 12.69
N LYS A 89 10.42 -3.04 12.65
CA LYS A 89 11.04 -3.95 11.68
C LYS A 89 10.90 -3.50 10.22
N TYR A 90 9.77 -2.87 9.89
CA TYR A 90 9.46 -2.41 8.53
C TYR A 90 9.72 -0.92 8.28
N ALA A 91 10.24 -0.16 9.24
CA ALA A 91 10.52 1.26 9.08
C ALA A 91 11.46 1.54 7.89
N LYS A 92 12.52 0.74 7.72
CA LYS A 92 13.42 0.86 6.57
C LYS A 92 12.72 0.56 5.25
N ARG A 93 11.85 -0.45 5.21
CA ARG A 93 11.08 -0.82 4.01
C ARG A 93 10.19 0.34 3.56
N VAL A 94 9.45 0.93 4.50
CA VAL A 94 8.59 2.10 4.25
C VAL A 94 9.42 3.31 3.78
N ALA A 95 10.59 3.54 4.38
CA ALA A 95 11.49 4.62 3.97
C ALA A 95 12.04 4.42 2.55
N ASP A 96 12.44 3.20 2.19
CA ASP A 96 12.93 2.86 0.85
C ASP A 96 11.81 3.00 -0.21
N ASP A 97 10.56 2.67 0.15
CA ASP A 97 9.40 2.88 -0.72
C ASP A 97 9.08 4.35 -0.97
N LEU A 98 9.08 5.15 0.09
CA LEU A 98 8.93 6.60 0.02
C LEU A 98 10.03 7.24 -0.85
N ALA A 99 11.29 6.90 -0.61
CA ALA A 99 12.43 7.42 -1.38
C ALA A 99 12.30 7.08 -2.87
N GLY A 100 12.01 5.81 -3.19
CA GLY A 100 11.82 5.40 -4.58
C GLY A 100 10.63 6.07 -5.27
N GLY A 101 9.58 6.46 -4.53
CA GLY A 101 8.49 7.28 -5.07
C GLY A 101 8.94 8.72 -5.34
N ALA A 102 9.71 9.31 -4.43
CA ALA A 102 10.22 10.67 -4.57
C ALA A 102 11.18 10.80 -5.76
N ASP A 103 12.03 9.79 -5.97
CA ASP A 103 12.99 9.71 -7.08
C ASP A 103 12.32 9.70 -8.45
N ILE A 104 11.11 9.14 -8.56
CA ILE A 104 10.32 9.15 -9.80
C ILE A 104 9.35 10.34 -9.89
N GLY A 105 9.47 11.31 -8.96
CA GLY A 105 8.71 12.56 -9.00
C GLY A 105 7.32 12.50 -8.38
N VAL A 106 7.00 11.50 -7.55
CA VAL A 106 5.72 11.49 -6.80
C VAL A 106 5.67 12.70 -5.86
N ARG A 107 4.53 13.39 -5.84
CA ARG A 107 4.27 14.58 -5.02
C ARG A 107 3.02 14.47 -4.14
N GLY A 108 2.24 13.41 -4.32
CA GLY A 108 0.99 13.19 -3.59
C GLY A 108 0.44 11.81 -3.89
N THR A 109 -0.62 11.44 -3.17
CA THR A 109 -1.28 10.14 -3.28
C THR A 109 -2.79 10.33 -3.50
N PRO A 110 -3.47 9.41 -4.22
CA PRO A 110 -2.91 8.22 -4.87
C PRO A 110 -2.10 8.56 -6.13
N PHE A 111 -1.10 7.74 -6.42
CA PHE A 111 -0.29 7.81 -7.63
C PHE A 111 0.04 6.40 -8.08
N SER A 112 -0.20 6.09 -9.36
CA SER A 112 0.04 4.76 -9.91
C SER A 112 0.98 4.84 -11.10
N VAL A 113 1.84 3.82 -11.24
CA VAL A 113 2.67 3.60 -12.42
C VAL A 113 2.21 2.31 -13.10
N VAL A 114 1.72 2.41 -14.31
CA VAL A 114 1.39 1.27 -15.17
C VAL A 114 2.62 0.93 -16.00
N ILE A 115 3.10 -0.31 -15.88
CA ILE A 115 4.26 -0.82 -16.60
C ILE A 115 3.76 -1.91 -17.56
N ALA A 116 3.86 -1.64 -18.87
CA ALA A 116 3.50 -2.60 -19.91
C ALA A 116 4.58 -3.69 -20.08
N LYS A 117 4.24 -4.78 -20.80
CA LYS A 117 5.15 -5.91 -21.03
C LYS A 117 6.44 -5.52 -21.77
N ASP A 118 6.34 -4.52 -22.64
CA ASP A 118 7.46 -3.91 -23.38
C ASP A 118 8.32 -2.96 -22.51
N GLY A 119 7.96 -2.77 -21.24
CA GLY A 119 8.65 -1.89 -20.29
C GLY A 119 8.22 -0.42 -20.36
N ARG A 120 7.30 -0.06 -21.26
CA ARG A 120 6.73 1.29 -21.34
C ARG A 120 5.97 1.62 -20.06
N LYS A 121 6.16 2.85 -19.57
CA LYS A 121 5.58 3.33 -18.31
C LYS A 121 4.60 4.47 -18.58
N THR A 122 3.42 4.36 -17.98
CA THR A 122 2.41 5.43 -17.96
C THR A 122 2.02 5.71 -16.52
N THR A 123 1.84 6.98 -16.16
CA THR A 123 1.45 7.37 -14.80
C THR A 123 -0.03 7.73 -14.73
N ILE A 124 -0.68 7.40 -13.63
CA ILE A 124 -2.02 7.87 -13.27
C ILE A 124 -1.85 8.72 -12.01
N ASN A 125 -2.09 10.02 -12.12
CA ASN A 125 -1.90 10.96 -11.03
C ASN A 125 -3.24 11.31 -10.38
N GLY A 126 -3.34 11.12 -9.06
CA GLY A 126 -4.55 11.33 -8.30
C GLY A 126 -5.61 10.24 -8.51
N ALA A 127 -6.75 10.43 -7.86
CA ALA A 127 -7.91 9.58 -8.05
C ALA A 127 -8.56 9.90 -9.40
N GLN A 128 -8.56 8.93 -10.31
CA GLN A 128 -9.15 9.07 -11.64
C GLN A 128 -10.40 8.19 -11.79
N PRO A 129 -11.36 8.57 -12.66
CA PRO A 129 -12.52 7.73 -12.94
C PRO A 129 -12.14 6.35 -13.45
N TYR A 130 -12.94 5.34 -13.11
CA TYR A 130 -12.72 3.95 -13.55
C TYR A 130 -12.48 3.83 -15.06
N ALA A 131 -13.25 4.55 -15.89
CA ALA A 131 -13.12 4.49 -17.34
C ALA A 131 -11.75 4.96 -17.85
N GLU A 132 -11.16 5.98 -17.20
CA GLU A 132 -9.84 6.49 -17.55
C GLU A 132 -8.74 5.51 -17.14
N VAL A 133 -8.82 5.00 -15.90
CA VAL A 133 -7.89 3.98 -15.40
C VAL A 133 -7.93 2.74 -16.30
N LYS A 134 -9.14 2.27 -16.67
CA LYS A 134 -9.33 1.13 -17.56
C LYS A 134 -8.70 1.38 -18.93
N SER A 135 -8.94 2.54 -19.53
CA SER A 135 -8.38 2.88 -20.86
C SER A 135 -6.85 2.83 -20.87
N ILE A 136 -6.20 3.32 -19.80
CA ILE A 136 -4.74 3.29 -19.66
C ILE A 136 -4.23 1.85 -19.53
N ILE A 137 -4.91 1.00 -18.75
CA ILE A 137 -4.55 -0.41 -18.58
C ILE A 137 -4.75 -1.19 -19.89
N ASP A 138 -5.87 -1.01 -20.59
CA ASP A 138 -6.14 -1.67 -21.87
C ASP A 138 -5.06 -1.31 -22.92
N ALA A 139 -4.60 -0.05 -22.94
CA ALA A 139 -3.51 0.41 -23.81
C ALA A 139 -2.13 -0.17 -23.40
N ALA A 140 -1.93 -0.52 -22.14
CA ALA A 140 -0.72 -1.22 -21.68
C ALA A 140 -0.75 -2.71 -22.02
N LEU A 141 -1.93 -3.34 -22.01
CA LEU A 141 -2.13 -4.76 -22.34
C LEU A 141 -2.05 -5.05 -23.85
N SER A 142 -2.45 -4.10 -24.69
CA SER A 142 -2.44 -4.26 -26.15
C SER A 142 -1.07 -4.07 -26.82
N GLY A 143 -0.07 -3.57 -26.08
CA GLY A 143 1.31 -3.48 -26.55
C GLY A 143 1.94 -4.88 -26.70
N LYS A 144 2.46 -5.19 -27.90
CA LYS A 144 3.16 -6.46 -28.19
C LYS A 144 4.56 -6.47 -27.58
#